data_AF-A0A1C5WH34-F1
#
_entry.id   AF-A0A1C5WH34-F1
#
_cell.length_a   1.000
_cell.length_b   1.000
_cell.length_c   1.000
_cell.angle_alpha   90.00
_cell.angle_beta   90.00
_cell.angle_gamma   90.00
#
_symmetry.space_group_name_H-M   'P 1'
#
loop_
_entity.id
_entity.type
_entity.pdbx_description
1 polymer ?
#
loop_
_entity_poly.entity_id
_entity_poly.type
_entity_poly.pdbx_seq_one_letter_code
_entity_poly.pdbx_strand_id
1 'polypeptide(L)' 'MTHLFELLYHYWCVPYDPERFPEYLRKDPVHAYGQYAFEEGFKLGAQLTCLSLHDPHMQTLE' A
#
# COMPACT_ATOMS: atom_id res chain seq x y z
N MET A 1 -13.92 -1.36 20.18
CA MET A 1 -12.80 -0.69 19.52
C MET A 1 -12.08 0.14 20.57
N THR A 2 -10.77 0.01 20.74
CA THR A 2 -10.03 0.86 21.70
C THR A 2 -9.69 2.21 21.05
N HIS A 3 -9.63 3.28 21.84
CA HIS A 3 -9.33 4.66 21.36
C HIS A 3 -8.02 4.74 20.56
N LEU A 4 -7.07 3.84 20.83
CA LEU A 4 -5.84 3.71 20.05
C LEU A 4 -6.15 3.35 18.59
N PHE A 5 -6.95 2.31 18.33
CA PHE A 5 -7.26 1.90 16.97
C PHE A 5 -8.00 2.99 16.17
N GLU A 6 -8.84 3.77 16.84
CA GLU A 6 -9.55 4.89 16.20
C GLU A 6 -8.59 6.02 15.80
N LEU A 7 -7.63 6.38 16.67
CA LEU A 7 -6.60 7.36 16.33
C LEU A 7 -5.71 6.89 15.18
N LEU A 8 -5.26 5.63 15.25
CA LEU A 8 -4.45 5.02 14.21
C LEU A 8 -5.22 4.97 12.88
N TYR A 9 -6.48 4.59 12.91
CA TYR A 9 -7.34 4.57 11.73
C TYR A 9 -7.45 5.97 11.10
N HIS A 10 -7.79 7.00 11.86
CA HIS A 10 -7.90 8.35 11.30
C HIS A 10 -6.57 8.94 10.82
N TYR A 11 -5.44 8.50 11.38
CA TYR A 11 -4.11 8.93 10.94
C TYR A 11 -3.71 8.30 9.59
N TRP A 12 -3.96 7.00 9.40
CA TRP A 12 -3.56 6.28 8.18
C TRP A 12 -4.64 6.25 7.09
N CYS A 13 -5.91 6.22 7.46
CA CYS A 13 -7.05 6.21 6.55
C CYS A 13 -7.63 7.62 6.42
N VAL A 14 -6.89 8.49 5.72
CA VAL A 14 -7.32 9.86 5.46
C VAL A 14 -8.66 9.90 4.71
N PRO A 15 -9.45 10.98 4.87
CA PRO A 15 -10.68 11.17 4.08
C PRO A 15 -10.43 11.07 2.58
N TYR A 16 -11.43 10.59 1.84
CA TYR A 16 -11.35 10.49 0.39
C TYR A 16 -11.09 11.85 -0.25
N ASP A 17 -10.01 11.92 -1.03
CA ASP A 17 -9.64 13.07 -1.83
C ASP A 17 -9.67 12.68 -3.33
N PRO A 18 -10.70 13.09 -4.10
CA PRO A 18 -10.84 12.71 -5.51
C PRO A 18 -9.69 13.17 -6.41
N GLU A 19 -8.97 14.23 -6.02
CA GLU A 19 -7.86 14.77 -6.83
C GLU A 19 -6.65 13.83 -6.85
N ARG A 20 -6.53 12.97 -5.84
CA ARG A 20 -5.49 11.94 -5.75
C ARG A 20 -5.73 10.72 -6.63
N PHE A 21 -6.91 10.58 -7.20
CA PHE A 21 -7.30 9.41 -7.99
C PHE A 21 -7.51 9.75 -9.47
N PRO A 22 -7.26 8.79 -10.37
CA PRO A 22 -7.62 8.90 -11.78
C PRO A 22 -9.10 9.23 -11.97
N GLU A 23 -9.42 10.00 -13.01
CA GLU A 23 -10.77 10.52 -13.25
C GLU A 23 -11.86 9.43 -13.27
N TYR A 24 -11.53 8.24 -13.81
CA TYR A 24 -12.45 7.11 -13.89
C TYR A 24 -12.84 6.51 -12.52
N LEU A 25 -12.07 6.77 -11.46
CA LEU A 25 -12.34 6.28 -10.10
C LEU A 25 -12.94 7.35 -9.18
N ARG A 26 -12.99 8.62 -9.61
CA ARG A 26 -13.39 9.76 -8.75
C ARG A 26 -14.81 9.66 -8.18
N LYS A 27 -15.68 8.94 -8.88
CA LYS A 27 -17.10 8.78 -8.53
C LYS A 27 -17.38 7.53 -7.68
N ASP A 28 -16.38 6.69 -7.46
CA ASP A 28 -16.50 5.46 -6.69
C ASP A 28 -15.32 5.36 -5.68
N PRO A 29 -15.46 6.01 -4.51
CA PRO A 29 -14.38 6.05 -3.51
C PRO A 29 -14.03 4.68 -2.95
N VAL A 30 -15.00 3.76 -2.91
CA VAL A 30 -14.77 2.38 -2.43
C VAL A 30 -13.88 1.65 -3.41
N HIS A 31 -14.19 1.73 -4.71
CA HIS A 31 -13.37 1.11 -5.74
C HIS A 31 -11.99 1.78 -5.84
N ALA A 32 -11.93 3.11 -5.73
CA ALA A 32 -10.69 3.88 -5.75
C ALA A 32 -9.72 3.42 -4.65
N TYR A 33 -10.19 3.37 -3.40
CA TYR A 33 -9.37 2.90 -2.28
C TYR A 33 -9.05 1.41 -2.38
N GLY A 34 -9.99 0.59 -2.86
CA GLY A 34 -9.76 -0.84 -3.08
C GLY A 34 -8.61 -1.09 -4.05
N GLN A 35 -8.61 -0.39 -5.19
CA GLN A 35 -7.53 -0.49 -6.17
C GLN A 35 -6.19 0.00 -5.60
N TYR A 36 -6.18 1.16 -4.93
CA TYR A 36 -4.96 1.69 -4.31
C TYR A 36 -4.36 0.72 -3.26
N ALA A 37 -5.19 0.19 -2.37
CA ALA A 37 -4.74 -0.75 -1.34
C ALA A 37 -4.17 -2.04 -1.96
N PHE A 38 -4.78 -2.53 -3.04
CA PHE A 38 -4.26 -3.68 -3.78
C PHE A 38 -2.90 -3.38 -4.41
N GLU A 39 -2.76 -2.23 -5.09
CA GLU A 39 -1.50 -1.82 -5.72
C GLU A 39 -0.35 -1.68 -4.71
N GLU A 40 -0.58 -1.01 -3.59
CA GLU A 40 0.44 -0.86 -2.54
C GLU A 40 0.79 -2.20 -1.88
N GLY A 41 -0.21 -3.05 -1.62
CA GLY A 41 0.00 -4.40 -1.10
C GLY A 41 0.82 -5.28 -2.06
N PHE A 42 0.53 -5.20 -3.36
CA PHE A 42 1.28 -5.94 -4.38
C PHE A 42 2.73 -5.47 -4.48
N LYS A 43 2.98 -4.14 -4.50
CA LYS A 43 4.33 -3.58 -4.49
C LYS A 43 5.14 -4.04 -3.28
N LEU A 44 4.55 -3.99 -2.09
CA LEU A 44 5.18 -4.47 -0.87
C LEU A 44 5.50 -5.97 -0.96
N GLY A 45 4.54 -6.79 -1.41
CA GLY A 45 4.76 -8.23 -1.58
C GLY A 45 5.88 -8.56 -2.56
N ALA A 46 5.96 -7.83 -3.68
CA ALA A 46 7.03 -7.98 -4.66
C ALA A 46 8.40 -7.58 -4.08
N GLN A 47 8.46 -6.46 -3.33
CA GLN A 47 9.69 -6.02 -2.65
C GLN A 47 10.17 -7.04 -1.62
N LEU A 48 9.27 -7.55 -0.77
CA LEU A 48 9.59 -8.57 0.23
C LEU A 48 10.06 -9.87 -0.43
N THR A 49 9.43 -10.26 -1.55
CA THR A 49 9.85 -11.44 -2.32
C THR A 49 11.25 -11.24 -2.90
N CYS A 50 11.53 -10.08 -3.50
CA CYS A 50 12.86 -9.73 -4.01
C CYS A 50 13.91 -9.81 -2.90
N LEU A 51 13.65 -9.21 -1.74
CA LEU A 51 14.54 -9.24 -0.58
C LEU A 51 14.75 -10.66 -0.03
N SER A 52 13.70 -11.49 -0.04
CA SER A 52 13.77 -12.88 0.45
C SER A 52 14.55 -13.80 -0.49
N LEU A 53 14.55 -13.49 -1.78
CA LEU A 53 15.28 -14.24 -2.82
C LEU A 53 16.69 -13.67 -3.06
N HIS A 54 16.99 -12.47 -2.55
CA HIS A 54 18.30 -11.88 -2.65
C HIS A 54 19.24 -12.56 -1.64
N ASP A 55 20.12 -13.43 -2.13
CA ASP A 55 21.19 -14.02 -1.32
C ASP A 55 22.36 -13.01 -1.20
N PRO A 56 22.60 -12.42 -0.02
CA PRO A 56 23.70 -11.47 0.17
C PRO A 56 25.08 -12.13 0.10
N HIS A 57 25.20 -13.47 0.16
CA HIS A 57 26.46 -14.18 0.09
C HIS A 57 26.92 -14.52 -1.34
N MET A 58 26.07 -14.31 -2.35
CA MET A 58 26.40 -14.57 -3.76
C MET A 58 27.05 -13.38 -4.50
N GLN A 59 27.47 -12.33 -3.78
CA GLN A 59 28.16 -11.16 -4.36
C GLN A 59 29.67 -11.08 -4.03
N THR A 60 30.21 -12.00 -3.21
CA THR A 60 31.63 -12.00 -2.80
C THR A 60 32.55 -12.91 -3.62
N LEU A 61 32.14 -13.33 -4.82
CA LEU A 61 32.95 -14.14 -5.73
C LEU A 61 33.08 -13.46 -7.10
N GLU A 62 33.65 -12.26 -7.13
CA GLU A 62 34.37 -11.70 -8.29
C GLU A 62 35.64 -10.98 -7.84
#